data_AF-A0A965ZQD4-F1
#
_entry.id   AF-A0A965ZQD4-F1
#
_cell.length_a   1.000
_cell.length_b   1.000
_cell.length_c   1.000
_cell.angle_alpha   90.00
_cell.angle_beta   90.00
_cell.angle_gamma   90.00
#
_symmetry.space_group_name_H-M   'P 1'
#
loop_
_entity.id
_entity.type
_entity.pdbx_description
1 polymer ?
#
loop_
_entity_poly.entity_id
_entity_poly.type
_entity_poly.pdbx_seq_one_letter_code
_entity_poly.pdbx_strand_id
1 'polypeptide(L)'
;MNADYKTSFVLPEDIYLLNHSVGRPPVNTAQVWSESFLSPWQDEGEEVWTRWLEAISGFNSALARLLNSPAENFCPQANLSSALTKILQSLPKHEIRNTIVYTEEDFPSIAFVLQQAERFGYRLRSLPHGQDSTEAGQWRDAFGEDTAVVLVTHVHSNTGRQVPVGEITRLARKQGVVSIVDIAQSVGCVPIDFQAWSADFVIGSCVKWLCGGPGAGFLWARPA
;
A
#
# COMPACT_ATOMS: atom_id res chain seq x y z
N MET A 1 -10.07 24.66 15.28
CA MET A 1 -10.85 25.13 14.12
C MET A 1 -11.59 23.94 13.53
N ASN A 2 -12.92 23.87 13.68
CA ASN A 2 -13.74 22.89 12.97
C ASN A 2 -13.99 23.44 11.55
N ALA A 3 -13.06 23.18 10.64
CA ALA A 3 -13.36 23.39 9.22
C ALA A 3 -14.42 22.37 8.81
N ASP A 4 -15.47 22.82 8.13
CA ASP A 4 -16.47 21.92 7.54
C ASP A 4 -15.89 21.26 6.28
N TYR A 5 -15.10 20.21 6.49
CA TYR A 5 -14.45 19.47 5.41
C TYR A 5 -15.44 18.79 4.46
N LYS A 6 -16.73 18.65 4.81
CA LYS A 6 -17.73 18.02 3.94
C LYS A 6 -17.88 18.75 2.61
N THR A 7 -17.79 20.08 2.64
CA THR A 7 -17.87 20.94 1.44
C THR A 7 -16.71 20.73 0.46
N SER A 8 -15.63 20.07 0.89
CA SER A 8 -14.50 19.74 0.02
C SER A 8 -14.74 18.49 -0.84
N PHE A 9 -15.82 17.75 -0.62
CA PHE A 9 -16.10 16.47 -1.30
C PHE A 9 -17.46 16.45 -2.00
N VAL A 10 -17.56 15.66 -3.07
CA VAL A 10 -18.85 15.34 -3.72
C VAL A 10 -19.55 14.23 -2.94
N LEU A 11 -20.51 14.62 -2.10
CA LEU A 11 -21.28 13.72 -1.25
C LEU A 11 -22.64 13.38 -1.90
N PRO A 12 -23.17 12.15 -1.69
CA PRO A 12 -24.55 11.85 -2.02
C PRO A 12 -25.51 12.61 -1.09
N GLU A 13 -26.79 12.67 -1.47
CA GLU A 13 -27.85 13.25 -0.62
C GLU A 13 -28.05 12.43 0.67
N ASP A 14 -27.89 11.10 0.57
CA ASP A 14 -28.00 10.16 1.68
C ASP A 14 -26.69 9.98 2.48
N ILE A 15 -26.77 9.23 3.57
CA ILE A 15 -25.62 8.89 4.43
C ILE A 15 -24.65 7.94 3.71
N TYR A 16 -23.37 8.32 3.61
CA TYR A 16 -22.30 7.51 3.03
C TYR A 16 -21.34 6.93 4.10
N LEU A 17 -21.50 5.64 4.43
CA LEU A 17 -20.65 4.91 5.41
C LEU A 17 -19.75 3.86 4.76
N LEU A 18 -19.21 4.15 3.57
CA LEU A 18 -18.46 3.19 2.73
C LEU A 18 -17.06 3.69 2.30
N ASN A 19 -16.51 4.72 2.96
CA ASN A 19 -15.19 5.29 2.63
C ASN A 19 -14.03 4.26 2.71
N HIS A 20 -14.17 3.23 3.56
CA HIS A 20 -13.21 2.13 3.68
C HIS A 20 -13.12 1.26 2.39
N SER A 21 -14.10 1.37 1.49
CA SER A 21 -14.09 0.73 0.18
C SER A 21 -13.72 1.74 -0.91
N VAL A 22 -14.43 2.88 -0.97
CA VAL A 22 -14.20 3.94 -1.95
C VAL A 22 -14.42 5.30 -1.29
N GLY A 23 -13.41 6.17 -1.28
CA GLY A 23 -13.53 7.55 -0.80
C GLY A 23 -14.36 8.41 -1.74
N ARG A 24 -14.97 9.46 -1.19
CA ARG A 24 -15.70 10.45 -1.99
C ARG A 24 -14.73 11.41 -2.67
N PRO A 25 -14.87 11.70 -3.97
CA PRO A 25 -13.91 12.54 -4.67
C PRO A 25 -13.97 13.99 -4.17
N PRO A 26 -12.84 14.70 -4.08
CA PRO A 26 -12.84 16.15 -3.89
C PRO A 26 -13.66 16.88 -4.97
N VAL A 27 -14.28 18.01 -4.64
CA VAL A 27 -15.17 18.76 -5.56
C VAL A 27 -14.49 19.21 -6.86
N ASN A 28 -13.16 19.40 -6.84
CA ASN A 28 -12.38 19.81 -8.02
C ASN A 28 -11.88 18.62 -8.86
N THR A 29 -12.18 17.37 -8.51
CA THR A 29 -11.62 16.18 -9.19
C THR A 29 -11.91 16.18 -10.68
N ALA A 30 -13.14 16.52 -11.10
CA ALA A 30 -13.53 16.53 -12.50
C ALA A 30 -12.74 17.58 -13.30
N GLN A 31 -12.57 18.77 -12.73
CA GLN A 31 -11.78 19.85 -13.33
C GLN A 31 -10.32 19.43 -13.48
N VAL A 32 -9.68 18.96 -12.40
CA VAL A 32 -8.27 18.56 -12.40
C VAL A 32 -8.02 17.43 -13.41
N TRP A 33 -8.91 16.43 -13.48
CA TRP A 33 -8.80 15.36 -14.46
C TRP A 33 -8.94 15.86 -15.90
N SER A 34 -9.91 16.75 -16.16
CA SER A 34 -10.09 17.34 -17.48
C SER A 34 -8.85 18.12 -17.92
N GLU A 35 -8.30 18.97 -17.05
CA GLU A 35 -7.16 19.83 -17.37
C GLU A 35 -5.84 19.06 -17.46
N SER A 36 -5.62 18.07 -16.58
CA SER A 36 -4.31 17.39 -16.46
C SER A 36 -4.18 16.13 -17.31
N PHE A 37 -5.30 15.51 -17.70
CA PHE A 37 -5.29 14.24 -18.43
C PHE A 37 -6.04 14.33 -19.77
N LEU A 38 -7.32 14.71 -19.75
CA LEU A 38 -8.17 14.61 -20.95
C LEU A 38 -7.86 15.68 -22.00
N SER A 39 -7.83 16.95 -21.62
CA SER A 39 -7.67 18.07 -22.56
C SER A 39 -6.32 18.01 -23.30
N PRO A 40 -5.18 17.74 -22.64
CA PRO A 40 -3.91 17.57 -23.33
C PRO A 40 -3.89 16.42 -24.35
N TRP A 41 -4.69 15.38 -24.13
CA TRP A 41 -4.78 14.24 -25.05
C TRP A 41 -5.67 14.53 -26.27
N GLN A 42 -6.61 15.46 -26.14
CA GLN A 42 -7.48 15.90 -27.24
C GLN A 42 -6.81 16.96 -28.12
N ASP A 43 -5.73 17.56 -27.65
CA ASP A 43 -4.94 18.51 -28.44
C ASP A 43 -4.03 17.75 -29.41
N GLU A 44 -4.39 17.75 -30.70
CA GLU A 44 -3.67 17.01 -31.75
C GLU A 44 -2.26 17.58 -32.05
N GLY A 45 -1.87 18.71 -31.45
CA GLY A 45 -0.63 19.43 -31.75
C GLY A 45 0.51 19.29 -30.74
N GLU A 46 0.26 18.87 -29.50
CA GLU A 46 1.26 18.78 -28.43
C GLU A 46 1.66 17.33 -28.10
N GLU A 47 2.94 17.14 -27.79
CA GLU A 47 3.43 15.90 -27.19
C GLU A 47 2.87 15.78 -25.75
N VAL A 48 2.05 14.77 -25.49
CA VAL A 48 1.31 14.63 -24.22
C VAL A 48 2.10 13.96 -23.09
N TRP A 49 3.11 13.13 -23.38
CA TRP A 49 3.85 12.39 -22.36
C TRP A 49 4.54 13.31 -21.37
N THR A 50 5.05 14.46 -21.80
CA THR A 50 5.68 15.44 -20.92
C THR A 50 4.72 15.87 -19.80
N ARG A 51 3.46 16.17 -20.15
CA ARG A 51 2.41 16.53 -19.18
C ARG A 51 2.05 15.38 -18.25
N TRP A 52 1.93 14.16 -18.78
CA TRP A 52 1.60 12.99 -17.96
C TRP A 52 2.74 12.59 -17.02
N LEU A 53 4.00 12.75 -17.43
CA LEU A 53 5.17 12.54 -16.57
C LEU A 53 5.21 13.59 -15.44
N GLU A 54 4.84 14.84 -15.71
CA GLU A 54 4.66 15.86 -14.66
C GLU A 54 3.55 15.47 -13.68
N ALA A 55 2.41 14.96 -14.16
CA ALA A 55 1.33 14.48 -13.30
C ALA A 55 1.77 13.31 -12.40
N ILE A 56 2.55 12.37 -12.95
CA ILE A 56 3.15 11.27 -12.19
C ILE A 56 4.13 11.79 -11.14
N SER A 57 4.99 12.75 -11.50
CA SER A 57 5.92 13.39 -10.56
C SER A 57 5.17 14.13 -9.43
N GLY A 58 4.08 14.80 -9.78
CA GLY A 58 3.16 15.44 -8.83
C GLY A 58 2.53 14.45 -7.86
N PHE A 59 2.10 13.28 -8.35
CA PHE A 59 1.59 12.19 -7.51
C PHE A 59 2.63 11.70 -6.51
N ASN A 60 3.85 11.41 -6.96
CA ASN A 60 4.94 11.00 -6.07
C ASN A 60 5.30 12.09 -5.05
N SER A 61 5.28 13.36 -5.46
CA SER A 61 5.53 14.51 -4.57
C SER A 61 4.41 14.71 -3.54
N ALA A 62 3.17 14.39 -3.88
CA ALA A 62 2.06 14.40 -2.92
C ALA A 62 2.20 13.29 -1.88
N LEU A 63 2.54 12.06 -2.32
CA LEU A 63 2.84 10.95 -1.41
C LEU A 63 4.04 11.26 -0.51
N ALA A 64 5.11 11.85 -1.07
CA ALA A 64 6.29 12.26 -0.33
C ALA A 64 5.98 13.19 0.85
N ARG A 65 5.12 14.19 0.61
CA ARG A 65 4.66 15.11 1.65
C ARG A 65 3.78 14.42 2.69
N LEU A 66 2.84 13.57 2.24
CA LEU A 66 1.91 12.86 3.12
C LEU A 66 2.64 11.88 4.05
N LEU A 67 3.63 11.17 3.51
CA LEU A 67 4.26 10.02 4.15
C LEU A 67 5.70 10.32 4.62
N ASN A 68 6.12 11.58 4.54
CA ASN A 68 7.43 12.07 4.99
C ASN A 68 8.61 11.23 4.45
N SER A 69 8.67 11.06 3.13
CA SER A 69 9.78 10.36 2.46
C SER A 69 10.10 11.01 1.11
N PRO A 70 11.35 10.97 0.62
CA PRO A 70 11.69 11.46 -0.71
C PRO A 70 10.80 10.89 -1.82
N ALA A 71 10.41 11.73 -2.79
CA ALA A 71 9.52 11.36 -3.89
C ALA A 71 10.07 10.24 -4.78
N GLU A 72 11.40 10.16 -4.91
CA GLU A 72 12.11 9.13 -5.67
C GLU A 72 11.96 7.71 -5.09
N ASN A 73 11.55 7.59 -3.82
CA ASN A 73 11.30 6.30 -3.19
C ASN A 73 9.93 5.73 -3.56
N PHE A 74 9.06 6.49 -4.25
CA PHE A 74 7.71 6.07 -4.63
C PHE A 74 7.63 5.69 -6.11
N CYS A 75 6.93 4.58 -6.36
CA CYS A 75 6.62 4.08 -7.69
C CYS A 75 5.09 3.89 -7.82
N PRO A 76 4.42 4.60 -8.74
CA PRO A 76 2.99 4.42 -9.00
C PRO A 76 2.64 2.99 -9.41
N GLN A 77 1.49 2.50 -8.94
CA GLN A 77 0.98 1.17 -9.23
C GLN A 77 -0.50 1.23 -9.59
N ALA A 78 -0.99 0.31 -10.42
CA ALA A 78 -2.42 0.24 -10.70
C ALA A 78 -3.24 -0.14 -9.45
N ASN A 79 -2.66 -0.98 -8.57
CA ASN A 79 -3.23 -1.46 -7.33
C ASN A 79 -2.16 -2.20 -6.49
N LEU A 80 -2.52 -2.64 -5.28
CA LEU A 80 -1.62 -3.36 -4.38
C LEU A 80 -1.16 -4.69 -4.94
N SER A 81 -2.01 -5.43 -5.65
CA SER A 81 -1.63 -6.70 -6.26
C SER A 81 -0.51 -6.52 -7.29
N SER A 82 -0.56 -5.45 -8.08
CA SER A 82 0.52 -5.05 -9.00
C SER A 82 1.81 -4.73 -8.24
N ALA A 83 1.71 -3.97 -7.15
CA ALA A 83 2.84 -3.62 -6.29
C ALA A 83 3.53 -4.87 -5.70
N LEU A 84 2.75 -5.72 -5.01
CA LEU A 84 3.23 -6.93 -4.36
C LEU A 84 3.84 -7.91 -5.36
N THR A 85 3.20 -8.08 -6.51
CA THR A 85 3.70 -8.95 -7.59
C THR A 85 5.08 -8.48 -8.08
N LYS A 86 5.27 -7.17 -8.28
CA LYS A 86 6.56 -6.60 -8.71
C LYS A 86 7.64 -6.79 -7.66
N ILE A 87 7.34 -6.52 -6.38
CA ILE A 87 8.28 -6.73 -5.27
C ILE A 87 8.73 -8.19 -5.24
N LEU A 88 7.79 -9.14 -5.16
CA LEU A 88 8.11 -10.56 -5.05
C LEU A 88 8.88 -11.10 -6.26
N GLN A 89 8.67 -10.55 -7.46
CA GLN A 89 9.46 -10.93 -8.64
C GLN A 89 10.86 -10.30 -8.66
N SER A 90 11.04 -9.11 -8.10
CA SER A 90 12.32 -8.40 -8.06
C SER A 90 13.29 -8.90 -6.99
N LEU A 91 12.77 -9.53 -5.92
CA LEU A 91 13.60 -9.98 -4.81
C LEU A 91 14.52 -11.14 -5.24
N PRO A 92 15.78 -11.17 -4.76
CA PRO A 92 16.69 -12.28 -4.98
C PRO A 92 16.06 -13.61 -4.56
N LYS A 93 16.26 -14.63 -5.39
CA LYS A 93 15.77 -15.98 -5.11
C LYS A 93 16.81 -16.73 -4.28
N HIS A 94 16.35 -17.39 -3.23
CA HIS A 94 17.17 -18.22 -2.36
C HIS A 94 16.56 -19.61 -2.28
N GLU A 95 17.39 -20.66 -2.23
CA GLU A 95 16.90 -22.04 -2.12
C GLU A 95 16.37 -22.36 -0.71
N ILE A 96 16.99 -21.76 0.31
CA ILE A 96 16.68 -22.02 1.73
C ILE A 96 15.72 -20.96 2.28
N ARG A 97 16.04 -19.68 2.10
CA ARG A 97 15.22 -18.56 2.59
C ARG A 97 14.16 -18.18 1.57
N ASN A 98 13.11 -18.98 1.48
CA ASN A 98 12.03 -18.80 0.49
C ASN A 98 10.62 -18.82 1.09
N THR A 99 10.45 -18.73 2.41
CA THR A 99 9.12 -18.69 3.02
C THR A 99 8.61 -17.25 3.18
N ILE A 100 7.37 -17.01 2.76
CA ILE A 100 6.62 -15.78 3.01
C ILE A 100 5.69 -16.01 4.20
N VAL A 101 5.88 -15.22 5.26
CA VAL A 101 4.99 -15.20 6.43
C VAL A 101 3.94 -14.10 6.26
N TYR A 102 2.66 -14.44 6.44
CA TYR A 102 1.52 -13.54 6.28
C TYR A 102 0.36 -13.98 7.19
N THR A 103 -0.78 -13.31 7.17
CA THR A 103 -1.97 -13.73 7.95
C THR A 103 -3.17 -14.03 7.05
N GLU A 104 -4.00 -15.01 7.45
CA GLU A 104 -5.26 -15.30 6.77
C GLU A 104 -6.32 -14.20 6.92
N GLU A 105 -6.07 -13.19 7.77
CA GLU A 105 -6.91 -12.00 7.89
C GLU A 105 -6.65 -10.95 6.77
N ASP A 106 -5.60 -11.13 5.98
CA ASP A 106 -5.25 -10.24 4.88
C ASP A 106 -6.35 -10.14 3.82
N PHE A 107 -6.40 -9.00 3.12
CA PHE A 107 -7.41 -8.77 2.09
C PHE A 107 -7.31 -9.81 0.95
N PRO A 108 -8.43 -10.33 0.39
CA PRO A 108 -8.39 -11.45 -0.56
C PRO A 108 -7.46 -11.27 -1.77
N SER A 109 -7.30 -10.05 -2.28
CA SER A 109 -6.39 -9.79 -3.42
C SER A 109 -4.91 -10.04 -3.11
N ILE A 110 -4.53 -9.98 -1.83
CA ILE A 110 -3.19 -10.36 -1.36
C ILE A 110 -3.02 -11.87 -1.46
N ALA A 111 -3.99 -12.64 -0.95
CA ALA A 111 -3.96 -14.10 -0.99
C ALA A 111 -3.82 -14.64 -2.42
N PHE A 112 -4.50 -14.04 -3.40
CA PHE A 112 -4.35 -14.42 -4.81
C PHE A 112 -2.92 -14.22 -5.34
N VAL A 113 -2.25 -13.12 -4.96
CA VAL A 113 -0.86 -12.88 -5.35
C VAL A 113 0.08 -13.86 -4.64
N LEU A 114 -0.14 -14.13 -3.35
CA LEU A 114 0.67 -15.09 -2.59
C LEU A 114 0.55 -16.51 -3.15
N GLN A 115 -0.65 -16.95 -3.55
CA GLN A 115 -0.82 -18.24 -4.22
C GLN A 115 -0.03 -18.32 -5.54
N GLN A 116 0.15 -17.21 -6.26
CA GLN A 116 1.02 -17.18 -7.44
C GLN A 116 2.51 -17.12 -7.07
N ALA A 117 2.86 -16.66 -5.88
CA ALA A 117 4.24 -16.56 -5.42
C ALA A 117 4.95 -17.93 -5.33
N GLU A 118 4.20 -19.01 -5.16
CA GLU A 118 4.74 -20.38 -5.24
C GLU A 118 5.39 -20.66 -6.59
N ARG A 119 4.84 -20.11 -7.69
CA ARG A 119 5.43 -20.20 -9.03
C ARG A 119 6.73 -19.41 -9.16
N PHE A 120 6.99 -18.49 -8.23
CA PHE A 120 8.23 -17.73 -8.15
C PHE A 120 9.25 -18.36 -7.18
N GLY A 121 8.99 -19.59 -6.72
CA GLY A 121 9.87 -20.35 -5.84
C GLY A 121 9.69 -20.07 -4.35
N TYR A 122 8.63 -19.36 -3.96
CA TYR A 122 8.31 -19.13 -2.55
C TYR A 122 7.47 -20.27 -1.95
N ARG A 123 7.51 -20.39 -0.63
CA ARG A 123 6.56 -21.15 0.18
C ARG A 123 5.73 -20.19 1.03
N LEU A 124 4.55 -20.60 1.42
CA LEU A 124 3.64 -19.78 2.22
C LEU A 124 3.52 -20.34 3.65
N ARG A 125 3.58 -19.46 4.65
CA ARG A 125 3.30 -19.78 6.06
C ARG A 125 2.35 -18.73 6.61
N SER A 126 1.10 -19.11 6.87
CA SER A 126 0.12 -18.21 7.44
C SER A 126 0.13 -18.23 8.97
N LEU A 127 -0.22 -17.09 9.56
CA LEU A 127 -0.91 -17.02 10.84
C LEU A 127 -2.39 -17.34 10.57
N PRO A 128 -2.93 -18.47 11.06
CA PRO A 128 -4.29 -18.88 10.77
C PRO A 128 -5.35 -17.93 11.32
N HIS A 129 -6.55 -18.01 10.77
CA HIS A 129 -7.70 -17.26 11.30
C HIS A 129 -7.90 -17.51 12.81
N GLY A 130 -8.11 -16.43 13.57
CA GLY A 130 -8.27 -16.48 15.03
C GLY A 130 -6.97 -16.39 15.83
N GLN A 131 -5.80 -16.52 15.20
CA GLN A 131 -4.54 -16.13 15.82
C GLN A 131 -4.42 -14.60 15.82
N ASP A 132 -4.02 -14.02 16.96
CA ASP A 132 -4.04 -12.56 17.10
C ASP A 132 -2.87 -11.91 16.34
N SER A 133 -3.14 -11.44 15.12
CA SER A 133 -2.15 -10.72 14.31
C SER A 133 -1.70 -9.38 14.94
N THR A 134 -2.39 -8.87 15.97
CA THR A 134 -1.97 -7.69 16.72
C THR A 134 -0.95 -7.99 17.82
N GLU A 135 -0.67 -9.26 18.09
CA GLU A 135 0.39 -9.68 19.01
C GLU A 135 1.68 -9.99 18.25
N ALA A 136 2.72 -9.17 18.44
CA ALA A 136 4.03 -9.39 17.80
C ALA A 136 4.69 -10.74 18.16
N GLY A 137 4.26 -11.38 19.26
CA GLY A 137 4.67 -12.74 19.62
C GLY A 137 4.27 -13.79 18.59
N GLN A 138 3.05 -13.69 18.03
CA GLN A 138 2.54 -14.64 17.05
C GLN A 138 3.38 -14.62 15.76
N TRP A 139 3.81 -13.43 15.34
CA TRP A 139 4.71 -13.26 14.19
C TRP A 139 6.10 -13.84 14.44
N ARG A 140 6.63 -13.65 15.66
CA ARG A 140 7.91 -14.22 16.06
C ARG A 140 7.92 -15.73 16.04
N ASP A 141 6.85 -16.35 16.52
CA ASP A 141 6.73 -17.80 16.55
C ASP A 141 6.53 -18.37 15.13
N ALA A 142 5.96 -17.58 14.22
CA ALA A 142 5.85 -17.92 12.80
C ALA A 142 7.16 -17.77 12.02
N PHE A 143 8.13 -16.98 12.49
CA PHE A 143 9.42 -16.84 11.81
C PHE A 143 10.29 -18.08 12.01
N GLY A 144 11.05 -18.43 10.99
CA GLY A 144 12.04 -19.50 10.99
C GLY A 144 13.26 -19.15 10.15
N GLU A 145 14.28 -20.00 10.17
CA GLU A 145 15.53 -19.78 9.40
C GLU A 145 15.28 -19.64 7.90
N ASP A 146 14.23 -20.30 7.39
CA ASP A 146 13.76 -20.27 6.01
C ASP A 146 12.92 -19.03 5.65
N THR A 147 12.61 -18.17 6.62
CA THR A 147 11.76 -17.00 6.39
C THR A 147 12.53 -15.98 5.55
N ALA A 148 11.95 -15.64 4.40
CA ALA A 148 12.49 -14.70 3.42
C ALA A 148 11.82 -13.34 3.52
N VAL A 149 10.49 -13.38 3.62
CA VAL A 149 9.62 -12.20 3.56
C VAL A 149 8.58 -12.31 4.67
N VAL A 150 8.26 -11.17 5.29
CA VAL A 150 7.02 -10.99 6.05
C VAL A 150 6.15 -9.96 5.34
N LEU A 151 4.88 -10.30 5.11
CA LEU A 151 3.85 -9.39 4.64
C LEU A 151 2.95 -9.04 5.82
N VAL A 152 2.81 -7.75 6.11
CA VAL A 152 2.04 -7.26 7.25
C VAL A 152 1.01 -6.24 6.80
N THR A 153 -0.27 -6.54 6.96
CA THR A 153 -1.34 -5.54 6.80
C THR A 153 -1.44 -4.69 8.06
N HIS A 154 -1.25 -3.37 7.93
CA HIS A 154 -1.23 -2.45 9.06
C HIS A 154 -2.60 -2.30 9.74
N VAL A 155 -3.67 -2.24 8.95
CA VAL A 155 -5.05 -2.19 9.45
C VAL A 155 -5.90 -3.15 8.63
N HIS A 156 -6.57 -4.10 9.30
CA HIS A 156 -7.40 -5.09 8.63
C HIS A 156 -8.74 -4.51 8.18
N SER A 157 -9.14 -4.75 6.93
CA SER A 157 -10.36 -4.17 6.36
C SER A 157 -11.66 -4.71 6.96
N ASN A 158 -11.64 -5.94 7.48
CA ASN A 158 -12.79 -6.66 8.01
C ASN A 158 -13.06 -6.37 9.50
N THR A 159 -12.02 -6.05 10.27
CA THR A 159 -12.09 -5.89 11.73
C THR A 159 -11.67 -4.50 12.20
N GLY A 160 -10.96 -3.72 11.37
CA GLY A 160 -10.37 -2.44 11.75
C GLY A 160 -9.21 -2.55 12.74
N ARG A 161 -8.75 -3.77 13.06
CA ARG A 161 -7.63 -3.99 13.99
C ARG A 161 -6.34 -3.46 13.41
N GLN A 162 -5.59 -2.72 14.22
CA GLN A 162 -4.28 -2.18 13.86
C GLN A 162 -3.17 -3.10 14.38
N VAL A 163 -2.30 -3.53 13.47
CA VAL A 163 -1.19 -4.46 13.73
C VAL A 163 0.06 -3.66 14.13
N PRO A 164 0.89 -4.13 15.10
CA PRO A 164 2.09 -3.43 15.56
C PRO A 164 3.25 -3.54 14.56
N VAL A 165 3.08 -2.92 13.38
CA VAL A 165 4.02 -3.00 12.25
C VAL A 165 5.46 -2.74 12.68
N GLY A 166 5.70 -1.71 13.49
CA GLY A 166 7.06 -1.37 13.95
C GLY A 166 7.75 -2.47 14.76
N GLU A 167 7.01 -3.25 15.55
CA GLU A 167 7.59 -4.38 16.29
C GLU A 167 7.95 -5.54 15.37
N ILE A 168 7.05 -5.87 14.44
CA ILE A 168 7.21 -6.99 13.51
C ILE A 168 8.34 -6.72 12.51
N THR A 169 8.41 -5.52 11.96
CA THR A 169 9.46 -5.09 11.02
C THR A 169 10.83 -5.02 11.69
N ARG A 170 10.94 -4.54 12.94
CA ARG A 170 12.19 -4.61 13.72
C ARG A 170 12.62 -6.04 13.97
N LEU A 171 11.68 -6.94 14.28
CA LEU A 171 11.96 -8.37 14.43
C LEU A 171 12.46 -8.97 13.12
N ALA A 172 11.79 -8.67 12.00
CA ALA A 172 12.16 -9.12 10.67
C ALA A 172 13.59 -8.68 10.31
N ARG A 173 13.90 -7.40 10.54
CA ARG A 173 15.23 -6.85 10.28
C ARG A 173 16.33 -7.53 11.09
N LYS A 174 16.10 -7.84 12.37
CA LYS A 174 17.07 -8.58 13.21
C LYS A 174 17.39 -9.97 12.67
N GLN A 175 16.45 -10.58 11.94
CA GLN A 175 16.61 -11.90 11.33
C GLN A 175 16.97 -11.81 9.84
N GLY A 176 17.18 -10.60 9.29
CA GLY A 176 17.42 -10.42 7.85
C GLY A 176 16.24 -10.86 6.97
N VAL A 177 15.01 -10.78 7.49
CA VAL A 177 13.76 -11.02 6.75
C VAL A 177 13.31 -9.72 6.10
N VAL A 178 12.96 -9.77 4.81
CA VAL A 178 12.43 -8.60 4.08
C VAL A 178 11.01 -8.32 4.53
N SER A 179 10.69 -7.07 4.81
CA SER A 179 9.36 -6.65 5.25
C SER A 179 8.60 -5.89 4.17
N ILE A 180 7.36 -6.30 3.93
CA ILE A 180 6.40 -5.63 3.06
C ILE A 180 5.19 -5.24 3.90
N VAL A 181 4.83 -3.95 3.94
CA VAL A 181 3.70 -3.46 4.74
C VAL A 181 2.56 -3.00 3.82
N ASP A 182 1.36 -3.53 4.00
CA ASP A 182 0.14 -3.03 3.37
C ASP A 182 -0.51 -1.94 4.25
N ILE A 183 -0.62 -0.73 3.71
CA ILE A 183 -1.24 0.42 4.38
C ILE A 183 -2.55 0.89 3.74
N ALA A 184 -3.19 0.11 2.86
CA ALA A 184 -4.38 0.55 2.12
C ALA A 184 -5.55 1.01 3.01
N GLN A 185 -5.73 0.41 4.18
CA GLN A 185 -6.77 0.79 5.15
C GLN A 185 -6.30 1.78 6.22
N SER A 186 -5.03 2.16 6.23
CA SER A 186 -4.46 3.05 7.26
C SER A 186 -3.99 4.39 6.72
N VAL A 187 -3.54 4.43 5.46
CA VAL A 187 -3.02 5.64 4.84
C VAL A 187 -4.10 6.73 4.76
N GLY A 188 -3.82 7.89 5.34
CA GLY A 188 -4.76 9.01 5.42
C GLY A 188 -5.73 8.97 6.62
N CYS A 189 -5.70 7.92 7.45
CA CYS A 189 -6.58 7.79 8.62
C CYS A 189 -5.80 7.72 9.93
N VAL A 190 -4.69 6.99 9.93
CA VAL A 190 -3.82 6.82 11.09
C VAL A 190 -2.39 7.22 10.73
N PRO A 191 -1.56 7.61 11.72
CA PRO A 191 -0.17 7.95 11.47
C PRO A 191 0.60 6.79 10.82
N ILE A 192 1.39 7.12 9.80
CA ILE A 192 2.29 6.21 9.10
C ILE A 192 3.71 6.73 9.31
N ASP A 193 4.61 5.89 9.83
CA ASP A 193 5.98 6.30 10.14
C ASP A 193 6.97 5.27 9.58
N PHE A 194 7.42 5.54 8.35
CA PHE A 194 8.40 4.67 7.67
C PHE A 194 9.73 4.59 8.41
N GLN A 195 10.14 5.67 9.08
CA GLN A 195 11.41 5.71 9.80
C GLN A 195 11.36 4.81 11.04
N ALA A 196 10.28 4.92 11.83
CA ALA A 196 10.09 4.11 13.03
C ALA A 196 9.86 2.62 12.72
N TRP A 197 9.26 2.32 11.56
CA TRP A 197 9.01 0.94 11.15
C TRP A 197 10.26 0.26 10.59
N SER A 198 11.18 1.00 9.94
CA SER A 198 12.31 0.34 9.26
C SER A 198 11.85 -0.74 8.26
N ALA A 199 10.68 -0.54 7.63
CA ALA A 199 10.15 -1.43 6.61
C ALA A 199 11.03 -1.39 5.35
N ASP A 200 11.09 -2.49 4.60
CA ASP A 200 11.82 -2.53 3.31
C ASP A 200 10.94 -2.04 2.16
N PHE A 201 9.67 -2.42 2.19
CA PHE A 201 8.66 -1.97 1.23
C PHE A 201 7.34 -1.63 1.91
N VAL A 202 6.63 -0.67 1.34
CA VAL A 202 5.26 -0.32 1.75
C VAL A 202 4.38 -0.21 0.51
N ILE A 203 3.19 -0.82 0.54
CA ILE A 203 2.21 -0.75 -0.55
C ILE A 203 0.93 -0.09 -0.07
N GLY A 204 0.32 0.73 -0.91
CA GLY A 204 -0.88 1.48 -0.54
C GLY A 204 -1.78 1.83 -1.72
N SER A 205 -2.94 2.39 -1.41
CA SER A 205 -3.93 2.81 -2.41
C SER A 205 -4.58 4.12 -2.02
N CYS A 206 -4.85 4.94 -3.02
CA CYS A 206 -5.56 6.19 -2.86
C CYS A 206 -7.09 6.05 -2.93
N VAL A 207 -7.63 4.91 -3.40
CA VAL A 207 -9.07 4.76 -3.68
C VAL A 207 -9.97 4.88 -2.45
N LYS A 208 -9.42 4.64 -1.26
CA LYS A 208 -10.14 4.64 0.01
C LYS A 208 -10.05 6.02 0.66
N TRP A 209 -9.29 6.12 1.74
CA TRP A 209 -9.25 7.26 2.63
C TRP A 209 -8.51 8.48 2.08
N LEU A 210 -7.68 8.30 1.05
CA LEU A 210 -7.09 9.42 0.31
C LEU A 210 -8.02 9.98 -0.77
N CYS A 211 -9.23 9.41 -0.93
CA CYS A 211 -10.27 9.93 -1.81
C CYS A 211 -9.85 10.08 -3.28
N GLY A 212 -8.89 9.25 -3.72
CA GLY A 212 -8.50 9.11 -5.12
C GLY A 212 -9.41 8.16 -5.89
N GLY A 213 -9.22 8.08 -7.20
CA GLY A 213 -9.90 7.10 -8.06
C GLY A 213 -9.25 5.71 -8.03
N PRO A 214 -9.91 4.69 -8.63
CA PRO A 214 -9.26 3.41 -8.91
C PRO A 214 -8.05 3.61 -9.84
N GLY A 215 -7.05 2.73 -9.75
CA GLY A 215 -5.81 2.86 -10.53
C GLY A 215 -4.69 3.65 -9.85
N ALA A 216 -4.98 4.38 -8.77
CA ALA A 216 -4.00 5.13 -7.98
C ALA A 216 -3.48 4.31 -6.79
N GLY A 217 -2.77 3.22 -7.07
CA GLY A 217 -1.94 2.51 -6.10
C GLY A 217 -0.52 3.05 -6.06
N PHE A 218 0.24 2.66 -5.06
CA PHE A 218 1.67 2.99 -4.99
C PHE A 218 2.47 1.92 -4.24
N LEU A 219 3.75 1.88 -4.56
CA LEU A 219 4.79 1.16 -3.85
C LEU A 219 5.82 2.19 -3.37
N TRP A 220 6.21 2.10 -2.11
CA TRP A 220 7.40 2.74 -1.57
C TRP A 220 8.48 1.69 -1.33
N ALA A 221 9.71 1.99 -1.71
CA ALA A 221 10.87 1.15 -1.45
C ALA A 221 11.89 1.92 -0.60
N ARG A 222 12.44 1.25 0.42
CA ARG A 222 13.49 1.82 1.24
C ARG A 222 14.74 2.09 0.37
N PRO A 223 15.35 3.29 0.45
CA PRO A 223 16.61 3.55 -0.25
C PRO A 223 17.72 2.63 0.29
N ALA A 224 18.68 2.32 -0.59
CA ALA A 224 19.82 1.44 -0.29
C ALA A 224 20.73 2.01 0.80
#